data_AF-A0A528CBB3-F1
#
_entry.id   AF-A0A528CBB3-F1
#
_cell.length_a   1.000
_cell.length_b   1.000
_cell.length_c   1.000
_cell.angle_alpha   90.00
_cell.angle_beta   90.00
_cell.angle_gamma   90.00
#
_symmetry.space_group_name_H-M   'P 1'
#
loop_
_entity.id
_entity.type
_entity.pdbx_description
1 polymer ?
#
loop_
_entity_poly.entity_id
_entity_poly.type
_entity_poly.pdbx_seq_one_letter_code
_entity_poly.pdbx_strand_id
1 'polypeptide(L)' 'LIRSLKKRPEVILKLALSKDGKIGMEGEGQVSITGDIARREVYLMRAEADGILIGIGTALEDDPALTVRL' A
#
# COMPACT_ATOMS: atom_id res chain seq x y z
N LEU A 1 6.50 -13.70 15.55
CA LEU A 1 7.84 -13.66 14.94
C LEU A 1 7.81 -14.46 13.65
N ILE A 2 7.59 -13.78 12.53
CA ILE A 2 7.60 -14.43 11.22
C ILE A 2 9.06 -14.59 10.81
N ARG A 3 9.44 -15.81 10.43
CA ARG A 3 10.85 -16.22 10.31
C ARG A 3 11.17 -16.50 8.85
N SER A 4 12.01 -15.68 8.24
CA SER A 4 12.52 -15.93 6.89
C SER A 4 13.52 -17.09 6.88
N LEU A 5 13.22 -18.12 6.08
CA LEU A 5 14.07 -19.31 5.93
C LEU A 5 15.21 -19.10 4.93
N LYS A 6 15.20 -18.02 4.13
CA LYS A 6 16.09 -17.83 2.96
C LYS A 6 16.90 -16.53 2.99
N LYS A 7 17.08 -15.88 4.16
CA LYS A 7 17.73 -14.55 4.28
C LYS A 7 17.11 -13.50 3.33
N ARG A 8 15.79 -13.60 3.11
CA ARG A 8 15.02 -12.62 2.32
C ARG A 8 14.03 -11.90 3.22
N PRO A 9 13.68 -10.64 2.98
CA PRO A 9 12.59 -10.01 3.71
C PRO A 9 11.28 -10.79 3.47
N GLU A 10 10.40 -10.76 4.46
CA GLU A 10 9.01 -11.11 4.24
C GLU A 10 8.33 -9.98 3.46
N VAL A 11 7.40 -10.34 2.58
CA VAL A 11 6.73 -9.38 1.71
C VAL A 11 5.23 -9.57 1.82
N ILE A 12 4.54 -8.50 2.20
CA ILE A 12 3.08 -8.41 2.18
C ILE A 12 2.70 -7.56 0.96
N LEU A 13 1.90 -8.13 0.06
CA LEU A 13 1.28 -7.39 -1.03
C LEU A 13 -0.11 -6.92 -0.58
N LYS A 14 -0.32 -5.61 -0.54
CA LYS A 14 -1.64 -5.00 -0.28
C LYS A 14 -2.21 -4.44 -1.57
N LEU A 15 -3.50 -4.72 -1.83
CA LEU A 15 -4.25 -4.17 -2.97
C LEU A 15 -5.55 -3.51 -2.48
N ALA A 16 -5.96 -2.41 -3.12
CA ALA A 16 -7.32 -1.89 -3.05
C ALA A 16 -7.94 -2.04 -4.44
N LEU A 17 -9.09 -2.71 -4.51
CA LEU A 17 -9.75 -3.06 -5.77
C LEU A 17 -11.19 -2.56 -5.76
N SER A 18 -11.61 -1.98 -6.87
CA SER A 18 -13.02 -1.74 -7.15
C SER A 18 -13.77 -3.06 -7.37
N LYS A 19 -15.10 -3.00 -7.43
CA LYS A 19 -15.94 -4.18 -7.67
C LYS A 19 -15.63 -4.89 -9.00
N ASP A 20 -15.18 -4.14 -10.00
CA ASP A 20 -14.77 -4.61 -11.32
C ASP A 20 -13.25 -4.89 -11.43
N GLY A 21 -12.52 -4.91 -10.30
CA GLY A 21 -11.13 -5.36 -10.23
C GLY A 21 -10.10 -4.33 -10.68
N LYS A 22 -10.42 -3.03 -10.68
CA LYS A 22 -9.51 -1.93 -11.02
C LYS A 22 -8.84 -1.36 -9.77
N ILE A 23 -7.65 -0.79 -9.95
CA ILE A 23 -6.82 -0.20 -8.88
C ILE A 23 -6.73 1.33 -8.95
N GLY A 24 -7.33 1.95 -9.95
CA GLY A 24 -7.27 3.39 -10.19
C GLY A 24 -7.77 3.72 -11.60
N MET A 25 -7.56 4.97 -11.99
CA MET A 25 -7.84 5.49 -13.33
C MET A 25 -6.61 6.25 -13.81
N GLU A 26 -6.21 6.03 -15.05
CA GLU A 26 -5.02 6.66 -15.62
C GLU A 26 -5.18 8.20 -15.65
N GLY A 27 -4.18 8.93 -15.14
CA GLY A 27 -4.18 10.39 -15.08
C GLY A 27 -4.99 11.03 -13.93
N GLU A 28 -5.69 10.23 -13.12
CA GLU A 28 -6.46 10.74 -11.97
C GLU A 28 -5.66 10.73 -10.65
N GLY A 29 -4.41 10.28 -10.68
CA GLY A 29 -3.57 10.10 -9.50
C GLY A 29 -4.26 9.23 -8.44
N GLN A 30 -4.25 9.72 -7.19
CA GLN A 30 -4.71 8.93 -6.04
C GLN A 30 -6.25 8.81 -5.96
N VAL A 31 -6.79 7.70 -6.47
CA VAL A 31 -8.23 7.40 -6.37
C VAL A 31 -8.57 6.65 -5.07
N SER A 32 -9.51 7.19 -4.29
CA SER A 32 -10.01 6.51 -3.08
C SER A 32 -11.00 5.40 -3.42
N ILE A 33 -10.50 4.16 -3.49
CA ILE A 33 -11.31 2.96 -3.76
C ILE A 33 -11.95 2.40 -2.48
N THR A 34 -11.18 2.33 -1.39
CA THR A 34 -11.62 1.76 -0.11
C THR A 34 -11.86 2.85 0.94
N GLY A 35 -12.78 2.61 1.88
CA GLY A 35 -13.11 3.55 2.96
C GLY A 35 -12.09 3.60 4.12
N ASP A 36 -12.42 4.39 5.14
CA ASP A 36 -11.51 4.77 6.22
C ASP A 36 -11.05 3.60 7.10
N ILE A 37 -11.93 2.61 7.34
CA ILE A 37 -11.58 1.40 8.09
C ILE A 37 -10.40 0.69 7.39
N ALA A 38 -10.51 0.45 6.08
CA ALA A 38 -9.44 -0.17 5.32
C ALA A 38 -8.16 0.69 5.28
N ARG A 39 -8.30 2.02 5.28
CA ARG A 39 -7.14 2.93 5.33
C ARG A 39 -6.41 2.85 6.67
N ARG A 40 -7.16 2.72 7.78
CA ARG A 40 -6.59 2.54 9.13
C ARG A 40 -5.81 1.23 9.24
N GLU A 41 -6.33 0.14 8.68
CA GLU A 41 -5.62 -1.13 8.59
C GLU A 41 -4.30 -1.01 7.82
N VAL A 42 -4.28 -0.25 6.71
CA VAL A 42 -3.03 0.02 5.97
C VAL A 42 -2.01 0.78 6.83
N TYR A 43 -2.43 1.72 7.67
CA TYR A 43 -1.51 2.39 8.58
C TYR A 43 -0.93 1.45 9.64
N LEU A 44 -1.72 0.50 10.15
CA LEU A 44 -1.23 -0.53 11.05
C LEU A 44 -0.23 -1.46 10.34
N MET A 45 -0.54 -1.93 9.12
CA MET A 45 0.39 -2.73 8.31
C MET A 45 1.71 -2.00 8.06
N ARG A 46 1.67 -0.68 7.79
CA ARG A 46 2.87 0.13 7.63
C ARG A 46 3.67 0.29 8.93
N ALA A 47 2.99 0.37 10.07
CA ALA A 47 3.63 0.48 11.37
C ALA A 47 4.37 -0.81 11.78
N GLU A 48 3.94 -1.95 11.27
CA GLU A 48 4.56 -3.26 11.52
C GLU A 48 5.67 -3.61 10.52
N ALA A 49 5.76 -2.90 9.39
CA ALA A 49 6.73 -3.17 8.34
C ALA A 49 8.02 -2.35 8.51
N ASP A 50 9.17 -2.99 8.30
CA ASP A 50 10.47 -2.30 8.29
C ASP A 50 10.66 -1.37 7.08
N GLY A 51 9.86 -1.56 6.02
CA GLY A 51 9.96 -0.77 4.80
C GLY A 51 8.70 -0.84 3.93
N ILE A 52 8.48 0.22 3.16
CA ILE A 52 7.38 0.35 2.21
C ILE A 52 7.98 0.42 0.81
N LEU A 53 7.45 -0.38 -0.12
CA LEU A 53 7.90 -0.44 -1.50
C LEU A 53 6.77 -0.06 -2.44
N ILE A 54 7.08 0.81 -3.41
CA ILE A 54 6.21 1.23 -4.50
C ILE A 54 6.98 1.24 -5.82
N GLY A 55 6.26 1.21 -6.94
CA GLY A 55 6.85 1.49 -8.26
C GLY A 55 7.01 2.99 -8.51
N ILE A 56 7.87 3.36 -9.46
CA ILE A 56 8.10 4.76 -9.82
C ILE A 56 6.83 5.45 -10.33
N GLY A 57 5.95 4.75 -11.05
CA GLY A 57 4.68 5.31 -11.52
C GLY A 57 3.80 5.81 -10.37
N THR A 58 3.69 5.05 -9.28
CA THR A 58 2.98 5.49 -8.07
C THR A 58 3.61 6.74 -7.45
N ALA A 59 4.94 6.84 -7.45
CA ALA A 59 5.61 8.02 -6.90
C ALA A 59 5.30 9.28 -7.72
N LEU A 60 5.24 9.15 -9.05
CA LEU A 60 5.00 10.27 -9.96
C LEU A 60 3.53 10.69 -10.02
N GLU A 61 2.61 9.72 -10.03
CA GLU A 61 1.17 9.98 -10.20
C GLU A 61 0.47 10.34 -8.87
N ASP A 62 0.88 9.74 -7.75
CA ASP A 62 0.16 9.89 -6.48
C ASP A 62 0.85 10.82 -5.46
N ASP A 63 2.12 11.17 -5.68
CA ASP A 63 3.01 11.89 -4.74
C ASP A 63 2.79 11.49 -3.26
N PRO A 64 2.90 10.19 -2.92
CA PRO A 64 2.49 9.72 -1.61
C PRO A 64 3.57 9.99 -0.57
N ALA A 65 3.18 10.55 0.57
CA ALA A 65 4.11 10.70 1.70
C ALA A 65 4.55 9.36 2.31
N LEU A 66 3.77 8.28 2.10
CA LEU A 66 3.99 6.93 2.62
C LEU A 66 4.22 6.82 4.15
N THR A 67 3.89 7.84 4.93
CA THR A 67 4.04 7.82 6.39
C THR A 67 2.93 7.03 7.10
N VAL A 68 3.17 6.67 8.36
CA VAL A 68 2.15 6.15 9.30
C VAL A 68 1.38 7.33 9.90
N ARG A 69 0.04 7.28 9.89
CA ARG A 69 -0.87 8.35 10.36
C ARG A 69 -2.06 7.74 11.12
N LEU A 70 -1.84 7.33 12.37
CA LEU A 70 -2.83 6.62 13.22
C LEU A 70 -3.79 7.55 13.97
#